data_AF-A0A817KUV9-F1
#
_entry.id   AF-A0A817KUV9-F1
#
_cell.length_a   1.000
_cell.length_b   1.000
_cell.length_c   1.000
_cell.angle_alpha   90.00
_cell.angle_beta   90.00
_cell.angle_gamma   90.00
#
_symmetry.space_group_name_H-M   'P 1'
#
loop_
_entity.id
_entity.type
_entity.pdbx_description
1 polymer ?
#
loop_
_entity_poly.entity_id
_entity_poly.type
_entity_poly.pdbx_seq_one_letter_code
_entity_poly.pdbx_strand_id
1 'polypeptide(L)'
;MKELDSIREISIVALKTTPSYYSTLEKIVGNLRESTRNAEQLLKNLFEAARNVDYDELTKCLLNLNGAKWIEKYRPGEYSDVISDVKKKLIEHIKNMKVSIKDMPLDLEDYDKINSAYKKVSEMNKMKCFEEIFSDITQHLEEVNDWFENTISVICTTIKDSFSIEKWKQQEYKSLDFNKAEKTLHYLDACKKAKFLFKNNCMFILSSLEEYIRDHSDFVQNQMESCFENIKQFQNTNEKEISDETRILSNRLHEVSEVKTNCSRVFSFFSKKDILEHWQQKLSSHRTELAEKMEKLRHAGQVVALKNELLIVKILNRLDFFLKNEKYIDIYTKYQSVLFSKIDNVSKNVSESIEKHQYDRVAREMTNLKSSGDDGEHHLEQSKQALNRGLNIFIEDTKHQAIMLGNNIETKTIEPIVENLKRIQKE
;
A
#
# COMPACT_ATOMS: atom_id res chain seq x y z
N MET A 1 -57.71 3.26 -49.62
CA MET A 1 -58.26 4.62 -49.41
C MET A 1 -58.41 5.39 -50.71
N LYS A 2 -57.40 5.43 -51.61
CA LYS A 2 -57.55 5.97 -52.98
C LYS A 2 -58.75 5.39 -53.75
N GLU A 3 -58.96 4.07 -53.66
CA GLU A 3 -60.13 3.40 -54.28
C GLU A 3 -61.46 3.82 -53.66
N LEU A 4 -61.47 4.11 -52.36
CA LEU A 4 -62.64 4.59 -51.62
C LEU A 4 -63.01 6.02 -52.02
N ASP A 5 -62.00 6.87 -52.27
CA ASP A 5 -62.19 8.22 -52.79
C ASP A 5 -62.78 8.18 -54.20
N SER A 6 -62.22 7.34 -55.10
CA SER A 6 -62.73 7.16 -56.47
C SER A 6 -64.16 6.63 -56.52
N ILE A 7 -64.53 5.72 -55.62
CA ILE A 7 -65.92 5.21 -55.52
C ILE A 7 -66.90 6.30 -55.05
N ARG A 8 -66.44 7.26 -54.23
CA ARG A 8 -67.26 8.37 -53.73
C ARG A 8 -67.42 9.52 -54.72
N GLU A 9 -66.74 9.50 -55.87
CA GLU A 9 -67.04 10.42 -56.98
C GLU A 9 -68.43 10.13 -57.59
N ILE A 10 -68.97 8.92 -57.37
CA ILE A 10 -70.32 8.55 -57.77
C ILE A 10 -71.34 9.14 -56.77
N SER A 11 -72.10 10.14 -57.20
CA SER A 11 -73.03 10.93 -56.37
C SER A 11 -73.97 10.10 -55.49
N ILE A 12 -74.55 9.02 -56.02
CA ILE A 12 -75.49 8.18 -55.26
C ILE A 12 -74.80 7.34 -54.17
N VAL A 13 -73.55 6.95 -54.41
CA VAL A 13 -72.73 6.21 -53.45
C VAL A 13 -72.27 7.15 -52.35
N ALA A 14 -71.82 8.36 -52.70
CA ALA A 14 -71.49 9.40 -51.74
C ALA A 14 -72.67 9.69 -50.81
N LEU A 15 -73.87 9.93 -51.36
CA LEU A 15 -75.04 10.32 -50.57
C LEU A 15 -75.46 9.23 -49.57
N LYS A 16 -75.38 7.95 -49.97
CA LYS A 16 -75.72 6.81 -49.08
C LYS A 16 -74.64 6.47 -48.06
N THR A 17 -73.36 6.70 -48.37
CA THR A 17 -72.23 6.29 -47.50
C THR A 17 -71.73 7.40 -46.59
N THR A 18 -72.12 8.65 -46.84
CA THR A 18 -71.64 9.84 -46.12
C THR A 18 -71.76 9.74 -44.59
N PRO A 19 -72.90 9.31 -43.99
CA PRO A 19 -73.01 9.21 -42.53
C PRO A 19 -72.03 8.19 -41.93
N SER A 20 -71.88 7.02 -42.56
CA SER A 20 -70.97 5.96 -42.11
C SER A 20 -69.50 6.37 -42.28
N TYR A 21 -69.19 7.04 -43.40
CA TYR A 21 -67.86 7.58 -43.67
C TYR A 21 -67.43 8.58 -42.59
N TYR A 22 -68.26 9.60 -42.31
CA TYR A 22 -67.93 10.60 -41.30
C TYR A 22 -67.88 9.99 -39.89
N SER A 23 -68.81 9.09 -39.55
CA SER A 23 -68.76 8.39 -38.26
C SER A 23 -67.46 7.57 -38.08
N THR A 24 -67.01 6.89 -39.13
CA THR A 24 -65.75 6.13 -39.11
C THR A 24 -64.56 7.07 -38.97
N LEU A 25 -64.56 8.18 -39.72
CA LEU A 25 -63.49 9.16 -39.69
C LEU A 25 -63.40 9.86 -38.32
N GLU A 26 -64.52 10.20 -37.68
CA GLU A 26 -64.56 10.73 -36.31
C GLU A 26 -64.02 9.72 -35.28
N LYS A 27 -64.32 8.42 -35.43
CA LYS A 27 -63.74 7.38 -34.56
C LYS A 27 -62.22 7.30 -34.71
N ILE A 28 -61.72 7.37 -35.95
CA ILE A 28 -60.28 7.36 -36.23
C ILE A 28 -59.63 8.61 -35.61
N VAL A 29 -60.20 9.80 -35.81
CA VAL A 29 -59.71 11.05 -35.20
C VAL A 29 -59.74 10.98 -33.67
N GLY A 30 -60.79 10.40 -33.08
CA GLY A 30 -60.87 10.15 -31.64
C GLY A 30 -59.71 9.29 -31.13
N ASN A 31 -59.43 8.17 -31.79
CA ASN A 31 -58.32 7.29 -31.45
C ASN A 31 -56.96 7.97 -31.63
N LEU A 32 -56.81 8.86 -32.62
CA LEU A 32 -55.59 9.66 -32.76
C LEU A 32 -55.39 10.62 -31.60
N ARG A 33 -56.43 11.35 -31.20
CA ARG A 33 -56.36 12.27 -30.06
C ARG A 33 -55.99 11.54 -28.78
N GLU A 34 -56.51 10.33 -28.58
CA GLU A 34 -56.12 9.45 -27.48
C GLU A 34 -54.65 9.01 -27.57
N SER A 35 -54.21 8.56 -28.76
CA SER A 35 -52.82 8.15 -29.00
C SER A 35 -51.83 9.30 -28.77
N THR A 36 -52.18 10.52 -29.18
CA THR A 36 -51.41 11.74 -28.92
C THR A 36 -51.28 12.00 -27.42
N ARG A 37 -52.39 11.97 -26.67
CA ARG A 37 -52.37 12.17 -25.21
C ARG A 37 -51.54 11.13 -24.49
N ASN A 38 -51.65 9.87 -24.91
CA ASN A 38 -50.86 8.77 -24.34
C ASN A 38 -49.37 8.95 -24.62
N ALA A 39 -49.00 9.31 -25.85
CA ALA A 39 -47.62 9.61 -26.21
C ALA A 39 -47.06 10.79 -25.40
N GLU A 40 -47.81 11.88 -25.25
CA GLU A 40 -47.40 13.04 -24.45
C GLU A 40 -47.17 12.69 -22.98
N GLN A 41 -48.06 11.90 -22.38
CA GLN A 41 -47.93 11.46 -20.99
C GLN A 41 -46.71 10.54 -20.80
N LEU A 42 -46.47 9.61 -21.73
CA LEU A 42 -45.31 8.72 -21.69
C LEU A 42 -43.99 9.48 -21.92
N LEU A 43 -43.97 10.48 -22.79
CA LEU A 43 -42.82 11.36 -22.99
C LEU A 43 -42.54 12.22 -21.77
N LYS A 44 -43.59 12.75 -21.11
CA LYS A 44 -43.42 13.46 -19.84
C LYS A 44 -42.75 12.56 -18.79
N ASN A 45 -43.23 11.32 -18.66
CA ASN A 45 -42.64 10.34 -17.75
C ASN A 45 -41.16 10.04 -18.10
N LEU A 46 -40.84 9.97 -19.40
CA LEU A 46 -39.47 9.79 -19.90
C LEU A 46 -38.57 10.96 -19.51
N PHE A 47 -39.02 12.19 -19.73
CA PHE A 47 -38.23 13.39 -19.47
C PHE A 47 -38.08 13.70 -17.97
N GLU A 48 -39.05 13.32 -17.15
CA GLU A 48 -38.99 13.44 -15.68
C GLU A 48 -38.26 12.26 -15.00
N ALA A 49 -37.68 11.34 -15.77
CA ALA A 49 -36.97 10.15 -15.27
C ALA A 49 -37.83 9.31 -14.31
N ALA A 50 -39.13 9.16 -14.60
CA ALA A 50 -40.02 8.31 -13.82
C ALA A 50 -39.53 6.85 -13.85
N ARG A 51 -39.67 6.12 -12.74
CA ARG A 51 -39.03 4.79 -12.56
C ARG A 51 -39.49 3.71 -13.53
N ASN A 52 -40.57 3.91 -14.29
CA ASN A 52 -41.15 2.90 -15.18
C ASN A 52 -41.74 3.55 -16.44
N VAL A 53 -40.89 3.89 -17.40
CA VAL A 53 -41.37 4.29 -18.74
C VAL A 53 -41.64 3.01 -19.55
N ASP A 54 -42.86 2.89 -20.07
CA ASP A 54 -43.23 1.84 -21.01
C ASP A 54 -42.80 2.25 -22.43
N TYR A 55 -41.58 1.85 -22.81
CA TYR A 55 -41.00 2.16 -24.12
C TYR A 55 -41.74 1.47 -25.26
N ASP A 56 -42.34 0.30 -25.02
CA ASP A 56 -43.06 -0.47 -26.03
C ASP A 56 -44.39 0.22 -26.36
N GLU A 57 -45.13 0.64 -25.34
CA GLU A 57 -46.39 1.37 -25.53
C GLU A 57 -46.14 2.75 -26.16
N LEU A 58 -45.05 3.43 -25.78
CA LEU A 58 -44.66 4.69 -26.42
C LEU A 58 -44.32 4.47 -27.90
N THR A 59 -43.54 3.42 -28.23
CA THR A 59 -43.19 3.09 -29.62
C THR A 59 -44.45 2.80 -30.45
N LYS A 60 -45.39 2.03 -29.91
CA LYS A 60 -46.67 1.72 -30.55
C LYS A 60 -47.52 2.97 -30.79
N CYS A 61 -47.61 3.89 -29.82
CA CYS A 61 -48.29 5.17 -29.98
C CYS A 61 -47.67 5.98 -31.12
N LEU A 62 -46.34 6.05 -31.18
CA LEU A 62 -45.63 6.79 -32.22
C LEU A 62 -45.75 6.16 -33.61
N LEU A 63 -45.76 4.83 -33.72
CA LEU A 63 -46.02 4.13 -34.98
C LEU A 63 -47.43 4.41 -35.51
N ASN A 64 -48.44 4.35 -34.63
CA ASN A 64 -49.82 4.67 -34.97
C ASN A 64 -49.97 6.11 -35.48
N LEU A 65 -49.37 7.07 -34.77
CA LEU A 65 -49.37 8.48 -35.16
C LEU A 65 -48.63 8.68 -36.49
N ASN A 66 -47.46 8.08 -36.68
CA ASN A 66 -46.70 8.18 -37.93
C ASN A 66 -47.46 7.59 -39.13
N GLY A 67 -48.16 6.46 -38.94
CA GLY A 67 -49.01 5.83 -39.95
C GLY A 67 -50.27 6.61 -40.28
N ALA A 68 -50.67 7.56 -39.42
CA ALA A 68 -51.89 8.35 -39.55
C ALA A 68 -51.71 9.69 -40.28
N LYS A 69 -50.50 9.99 -40.78
CA LYS A 69 -50.19 11.21 -41.56
C LYS A 69 -51.15 11.51 -42.70
N TRP A 70 -51.79 10.48 -43.26
CA TRP A 70 -52.76 10.66 -44.35
C TRP A 70 -54.02 11.43 -43.93
N ILE A 71 -54.37 11.50 -42.63
CA ILE A 71 -55.59 12.16 -42.13
C ILE A 71 -55.57 13.66 -42.35
N GLU A 72 -54.38 14.27 -42.37
CA GLU A 72 -54.24 15.70 -42.63
C GLU A 72 -54.82 16.11 -44.00
N LYS A 73 -54.82 15.19 -44.98
CA LYS A 73 -55.47 15.39 -46.28
C LYS A 73 -57.00 15.50 -46.18
N TYR A 74 -57.62 14.85 -45.20
CA TYR A 74 -59.08 14.75 -45.04
C TYR A 74 -59.64 15.64 -43.93
N ARG A 75 -58.83 15.96 -42.93
CA ARG A 75 -59.14 16.88 -41.81
C ARG A 75 -57.90 17.75 -41.52
N PRO A 76 -57.66 18.81 -42.30
CA PRO A 76 -56.55 19.71 -42.05
C PRO A 76 -56.63 20.31 -40.64
N GLY A 77 -55.51 20.34 -39.92
CA GLY A 77 -55.39 20.86 -38.56
C GLY A 77 -55.79 19.90 -37.43
N GLU A 78 -56.34 18.73 -37.74
CA GLU A 78 -56.63 17.67 -36.75
C GLU A 78 -55.41 16.77 -36.50
N TYR A 79 -54.52 16.65 -37.49
CA TYR A 79 -53.21 16.04 -37.30
C TYR A 79 -52.19 17.15 -37.10
N SER A 80 -51.96 17.53 -35.85
CA SER A 80 -50.82 18.38 -35.51
C SER A 80 -49.53 17.66 -35.92
N ASP A 81 -48.46 18.39 -36.20
CA ASP A 81 -47.13 17.82 -36.48
C ASP A 81 -46.48 17.22 -35.21
N VAL A 82 -47.28 16.49 -34.42
CA VAL A 82 -46.95 15.83 -33.16
C VAL A 82 -45.71 14.96 -33.34
N ILE A 83 -45.60 14.23 -34.45
CA ILE A 83 -44.44 13.38 -34.72
C ILE A 83 -43.14 14.20 -34.83
N SER A 84 -43.18 15.38 -35.46
CA SER A 84 -42.02 16.27 -35.54
C SER A 84 -41.68 16.91 -34.19
N ASP A 85 -42.69 17.33 -33.44
CA ASP A 85 -42.50 17.87 -32.09
C ASP A 85 -41.93 16.82 -31.13
N VAL A 86 -42.44 15.59 -31.19
CA VAL A 86 -41.91 14.45 -30.43
C VAL A 86 -40.48 14.15 -30.86
N LYS A 87 -40.19 14.10 -32.17
CA LYS A 87 -38.82 13.91 -32.68
C LYS A 87 -37.87 14.93 -32.08
N LYS A 88 -38.23 16.22 -32.13
CA LYS A 88 -37.41 17.32 -31.61
C LYS A 88 -37.13 17.16 -30.12
N LYS A 89 -38.17 16.91 -29.30
CA LYS A 89 -38.04 16.72 -27.85
C LYS A 89 -37.20 15.49 -27.49
N LEU A 90 -37.38 14.38 -28.20
CA LEU A 90 -36.64 13.16 -27.97
C LEU A 90 -35.15 13.31 -28.31
N ILE A 91 -34.84 13.94 -29.45
CA ILE A 91 -33.46 14.26 -29.84
C ILE A 91 -32.81 15.22 -28.84
N GLU A 92 -33.53 16.25 -28.39
CA GLU A 92 -33.03 17.19 -27.38
C GLU A 92 -32.74 16.48 -26.04
N HIS A 93 -33.64 15.61 -25.59
CA HIS A 93 -33.43 14.80 -24.40
C HIS A 93 -32.20 13.88 -24.52
N ILE A 94 -32.05 13.19 -25.66
CA ILE A 94 -30.88 12.36 -25.97
C ILE A 94 -29.58 13.19 -25.94
N LYS A 95 -29.58 14.38 -26.55
CA LYS A 95 -28.42 15.29 -26.53
C LYS A 95 -28.06 15.73 -25.12
N ASN A 96 -29.05 16.05 -24.29
CA ASN A 96 -28.84 16.41 -22.89
C ASN A 96 -28.29 15.24 -22.07
N MET A 97 -28.80 14.03 -22.26
CA MET A 97 -28.27 12.81 -21.64
C MET A 97 -26.83 12.57 -22.07
N LYS A 98 -26.52 12.70 -23.36
CA LYS A 98 -25.17 12.56 -23.91
C LYS A 98 -24.18 13.50 -23.24
N VAL A 99 -24.51 14.79 -23.12
CA VAL A 99 -23.66 15.77 -22.40
C VAL A 99 -23.47 15.33 -20.95
N SER A 100 -24.57 15.01 -20.26
CA SER A 100 -24.51 14.59 -18.86
C SER A 100 -23.69 13.31 -18.62
N ILE A 101 -23.63 12.39 -19.59
CA ILE A 101 -22.80 11.18 -19.53
C ILE A 101 -21.33 11.54 -19.78
N LYS A 102 -21.05 12.37 -20.79
CA LYS A 102 -19.67 12.75 -21.17
C LYS A 102 -18.97 13.62 -20.13
N ASP A 103 -19.74 14.38 -19.35
CA ASP A 103 -19.21 15.22 -18.27
C ASP A 103 -18.95 14.42 -16.97
N MET A 104 -19.32 13.13 -16.91
CA MET A 104 -18.98 12.30 -15.74
C MET A 104 -17.50 11.91 -15.80
N PRO A 105 -16.73 12.17 -14.74
CA PRO A 105 -15.39 11.62 -14.63
C PRO A 105 -15.49 10.11 -14.39
N LEU A 106 -14.77 9.34 -15.21
CA LEU A 106 -14.74 7.88 -15.18
C LEU A 106 -13.32 7.38 -14.92
N ASP A 107 -12.56 8.07 -14.09
CA ASP A 107 -11.18 7.70 -13.76
C ASP A 107 -11.09 6.78 -12.52
N LEU A 108 -9.86 6.50 -12.08
CA LEU A 108 -9.58 5.62 -10.94
C LEU A 108 -9.99 6.21 -9.59
N GLU A 109 -10.13 7.54 -9.49
CA GLU A 109 -10.54 8.22 -8.25
C GLU A 109 -12.06 8.24 -8.13
N ASP A 110 -12.75 8.34 -9.27
CA ASP A 110 -14.20 8.47 -9.39
C ASP A 110 -14.90 7.16 -9.85
N TYR A 111 -14.36 6.01 -9.44
CA TYR A 111 -14.85 4.70 -9.88
C TYR A 111 -16.32 4.41 -9.52
N ASP A 112 -16.86 5.05 -8.49
CA ASP A 112 -18.25 4.91 -8.06
C ASP A 112 -19.22 5.49 -9.11
N LYS A 113 -18.79 6.50 -9.88
CA LYS A 113 -19.57 7.14 -10.93
C LYS A 113 -19.77 6.25 -12.16
N ILE A 114 -18.95 5.23 -12.36
CA ILE A 114 -19.08 4.27 -13.47
C ILE A 114 -20.46 3.62 -13.49
N ASN A 115 -20.99 3.23 -12.32
CA ASN A 115 -22.32 2.63 -12.25
C ASN A 115 -23.43 3.62 -12.63
N SER A 116 -23.26 4.89 -12.27
CA SER A 116 -24.21 5.95 -12.61
C SER A 116 -24.18 6.28 -14.10
N ALA A 117 -22.98 6.41 -14.68
CA ALA A 117 -22.82 6.58 -16.12
C ALA A 117 -23.38 5.38 -16.89
N TYR A 118 -23.08 4.16 -16.45
CA TYR A 118 -23.61 2.93 -17.04
C TYR A 118 -25.14 2.90 -17.02
N LYS A 119 -25.79 3.27 -15.90
CA LYS A 119 -27.25 3.33 -15.83
C LYS A 119 -27.82 4.31 -16.85
N LYS A 120 -27.24 5.51 -16.98
CA LYS A 120 -27.66 6.50 -17.98
C LYS A 120 -27.46 6.01 -19.41
N VAL A 121 -26.32 5.38 -19.71
CA VAL A 121 -26.05 4.75 -21.02
C VAL A 121 -27.06 3.64 -21.31
N SER A 122 -27.38 2.81 -20.31
CA SER A 122 -28.38 1.74 -20.45
C SER A 122 -29.79 2.30 -20.69
N GLU A 123 -30.19 3.34 -19.97
CA GLU A 123 -31.46 4.04 -20.20
C GLU A 123 -31.54 4.67 -21.59
N MET A 124 -30.45 5.30 -22.03
CA MET A 124 -30.34 5.88 -23.37
C MET A 124 -30.46 4.78 -24.44
N ASN A 125 -29.82 3.63 -24.25
CA ASN A 125 -29.92 2.50 -25.17
C ASN A 125 -31.32 1.87 -25.26
N LYS A 126 -32.18 2.00 -24.23
CA LYS A 126 -33.60 1.59 -24.34
C LYS A 126 -34.35 2.39 -25.39
N MET A 127 -33.94 3.62 -25.68
CA MET A 127 -34.54 4.47 -26.71
C MET A 127 -34.21 3.99 -28.14
N LYS A 128 -33.39 2.96 -28.30
CA LYS A 128 -33.12 2.34 -29.61
C LYS A 128 -34.39 1.80 -30.27
N CYS A 129 -35.42 1.45 -29.51
CA CYS A 129 -36.73 1.05 -30.06
C CYS A 129 -37.37 2.12 -30.98
N PHE A 130 -36.98 3.39 -30.84
CA PHE A 130 -37.49 4.47 -31.68
C PHE A 130 -36.76 4.63 -33.02
N GLU A 131 -35.72 3.83 -33.28
CA GLU A 131 -34.90 3.87 -34.51
C GLU A 131 -35.75 3.71 -35.78
N GLU A 132 -36.77 2.84 -35.76
CA GLU A 132 -37.67 2.62 -36.90
C GLU A 132 -38.46 3.88 -37.30
N ILE A 133 -38.66 4.80 -36.36
CA ILE A 133 -39.41 6.05 -36.55
C ILE A 133 -38.45 7.22 -36.79
N PHE A 134 -37.31 7.22 -36.08
CA PHE A 134 -36.32 8.29 -36.07
C PHE A 134 -34.91 7.72 -36.23
N SER A 135 -34.46 7.57 -37.48
CA SER A 135 -33.13 7.04 -37.82
C SER A 135 -31.97 7.81 -37.16
N ASP A 136 -32.14 9.11 -36.92
CA ASP A 136 -31.09 9.99 -36.39
C ASP A 136 -30.72 9.65 -34.92
N ILE A 137 -31.54 8.86 -34.22
CA ILE A 137 -31.28 8.43 -32.84
C ILE A 137 -30.09 7.49 -32.78
N THR A 138 -29.95 6.58 -33.75
CA THR A 138 -28.90 5.55 -33.76
C THR A 138 -27.50 6.16 -33.70
N GLN A 139 -27.25 7.21 -34.48
CA GLN A 139 -25.98 7.92 -34.45
C GLN A 139 -25.64 8.45 -33.04
N HIS A 140 -26.61 9.05 -32.35
CA HIS A 140 -26.38 9.58 -31.00
C HIS A 140 -26.14 8.47 -29.96
N LEU A 141 -26.79 7.31 -30.11
CA LEU A 141 -26.57 6.14 -29.25
C LEU A 141 -25.17 5.56 -29.46
N GLU A 142 -24.77 5.36 -30.71
CA GLU A 142 -23.44 4.86 -31.08
C GLU A 142 -22.34 5.79 -30.56
N GLU A 143 -22.46 7.09 -30.77
CA GLU A 143 -21.48 8.08 -30.27
C GLU A 143 -21.30 8.08 -28.74
N VAL A 144 -22.33 7.68 -27.98
CA VAL A 144 -22.26 7.57 -26.52
C VAL A 144 -21.67 6.22 -26.10
N ASN A 145 -22.09 5.14 -26.73
CA ASN A 145 -21.55 3.81 -26.49
C ASN A 145 -20.05 3.77 -26.82
N ASP A 146 -19.65 4.27 -27.99
CA ASP A 146 -18.25 4.34 -28.42
C ASP A 146 -17.43 5.21 -27.47
N TRP A 147 -17.96 6.37 -27.05
CA TRP A 147 -17.25 7.22 -26.09
C TRP A 147 -17.03 6.50 -24.76
N PHE A 148 -18.09 5.87 -24.23
CA PHE A 148 -18.02 5.17 -22.95
C PHE A 148 -17.08 3.97 -23.03
N GLU A 149 -17.16 3.18 -24.10
CA GLU A 149 -16.28 2.05 -24.33
C GLU A 149 -14.82 2.47 -24.47
N ASN A 150 -14.55 3.49 -25.30
CA ASN A 150 -13.19 3.99 -25.52
C ASN A 150 -12.58 4.57 -24.23
N THR A 151 -13.34 5.35 -23.45
CA THR A 151 -12.85 5.91 -22.18
C THR A 151 -12.44 4.79 -21.21
N ILE A 152 -13.29 3.79 -21.01
CA ILE A 152 -12.98 2.67 -20.12
C ILE A 152 -11.81 1.84 -20.68
N SER A 153 -11.75 1.64 -21.99
CA SER A 153 -10.69 0.88 -22.67
C SER A 153 -9.31 1.54 -22.53
N VAL A 154 -9.23 2.86 -22.66
CA VAL A 154 -8.00 3.64 -22.44
C VAL A 154 -7.49 3.41 -21.02
N ILE A 155 -8.36 3.54 -20.01
CA ILE A 155 -7.98 3.33 -18.61
C ILE A 155 -7.56 1.89 -18.36
N CYS A 156 -8.30 0.92 -18.92
CA CYS A 156 -7.95 -0.50 -18.86
C CYS A 156 -6.56 -0.79 -19.45
N THR A 157 -6.20 -0.12 -20.55
CA THR A 157 -4.88 -0.23 -21.17
C THR A 157 -3.81 0.35 -20.25
N THR A 158 -4.05 1.53 -19.67
CA THR A 158 -3.15 2.15 -18.69
C THR A 158 -2.95 1.30 -17.44
N ILE A 159 -4.02 0.64 -16.95
CA ILE A 159 -3.95 -0.32 -15.84
C ILE A 159 -3.05 -1.49 -16.23
N LYS A 160 -3.33 -2.13 -17.37
CA LYS A 160 -2.55 -3.28 -17.86
C LYS A 160 -1.06 -2.93 -18.00
N ASP A 161 -0.76 -1.74 -18.48
CA ASP A 161 0.62 -1.26 -18.60
C ASP A 161 1.28 -0.96 -17.26
N SER A 162 0.52 -0.43 -16.29
CA SER A 162 1.00 -0.11 -14.94
C SER A 162 1.30 -1.36 -14.13
N PHE A 163 0.53 -2.43 -14.31
CA PHE A 163 0.62 -3.68 -13.55
C PHE A 163 1.05 -4.86 -14.44
N SER A 164 2.01 -4.63 -15.34
CA SER A 164 2.62 -5.70 -16.13
C SER A 164 3.68 -6.44 -15.32
N ILE A 165 3.50 -7.75 -15.19
CA ILE A 165 4.43 -8.65 -14.50
C ILE A 165 5.79 -8.66 -15.22
N GLU A 166 5.80 -8.61 -16.54
CA GLU A 166 7.04 -8.58 -17.35
C GLU A 166 7.86 -7.34 -17.07
N LYS A 167 7.21 -6.16 -17.06
CA LYS A 167 7.87 -4.89 -16.73
C LYS A 167 8.38 -4.90 -15.29
N TRP A 168 7.59 -5.42 -14.35
CA TRP A 168 7.98 -5.50 -12.94
C TRP A 168 9.17 -6.44 -12.70
N LYS A 169 9.25 -7.57 -13.40
CA LYS A 169 10.38 -8.51 -13.30
C LYS A 169 11.71 -7.89 -13.76
N GLN A 170 11.67 -6.89 -14.65
CA GLN A 170 12.85 -6.19 -15.17
C GLN A 170 13.28 -5.00 -14.30
N GLN A 171 12.47 -4.59 -13.31
CA GLN A 171 12.81 -3.49 -12.42
C GLN A 171 13.87 -3.90 -11.40
N GLU A 172 14.85 -3.01 -11.19
CA GLU A 172 15.85 -3.15 -10.13
C GLU A 172 15.19 -3.04 -8.74
N TYR A 173 14.23 -2.13 -8.59
CA TYR A 173 13.49 -1.90 -7.35
C TYR A 173 12.04 -2.33 -7.49
N LYS A 174 11.74 -3.52 -6.97
CA LYS A 174 10.38 -4.08 -6.94
C LYS A 174 9.57 -3.42 -5.83
N SER A 175 8.68 -2.53 -6.22
CA SER A 175 7.72 -1.85 -5.35
C SER A 175 6.34 -1.85 -5.99
N LEU A 176 5.31 -1.85 -5.16
CA LEU A 176 3.91 -1.80 -5.58
C LEU A 176 3.25 -0.60 -4.89
N ASP A 177 2.60 0.25 -5.67
CA ASP A 177 1.70 1.27 -5.14
C ASP A 177 0.36 0.61 -4.78
N PHE A 178 0.21 0.28 -3.50
CA PHE A 178 -0.96 -0.40 -2.97
C PHE A 178 -2.23 0.45 -3.05
N ASN A 179 -2.12 1.77 -2.89
CA ASN A 179 -3.27 2.67 -3.00
C ASN A 179 -3.79 2.68 -4.44
N LYS A 180 -2.88 2.75 -5.42
CA LYS A 180 -3.26 2.64 -6.83
C LYS A 180 -3.86 1.26 -7.14
N ALA A 181 -3.30 0.18 -6.60
CA ALA A 181 -3.84 -1.16 -6.78
C ALA A 181 -5.26 -1.32 -6.18
N GLU A 182 -5.50 -0.82 -4.97
CA GLU A 182 -6.82 -0.84 -4.30
C GLU A 182 -7.87 -0.10 -5.13
N LYS A 183 -7.57 1.13 -5.57
CA LYS A 183 -8.46 1.91 -6.45
C LYS A 183 -8.74 1.21 -7.77
N THR A 184 -7.71 0.59 -8.35
CA THR A 184 -7.83 -0.17 -9.60
C THR A 184 -8.76 -1.38 -9.44
N LEU A 185 -8.66 -2.11 -8.32
CA LEU A 185 -9.56 -3.22 -8.02
C LEU A 185 -11.01 -2.75 -7.91
N HIS A 186 -11.27 -1.64 -7.21
CA HIS A 186 -12.60 -1.06 -7.12
C HIS A 186 -13.16 -0.61 -8.48
N TYR A 187 -12.31 0.01 -9.30
CA TYR A 187 -12.62 0.40 -10.67
C TYR A 187 -13.04 -0.78 -11.52
N LEU A 188 -12.22 -1.85 -11.54
CA LEU A 188 -12.51 -3.05 -12.32
C LEU A 188 -13.76 -3.79 -11.81
N ASP A 189 -14.01 -3.79 -10.50
CA ASP A 189 -15.25 -4.34 -9.93
C ASP A 189 -16.49 -3.53 -10.35
N ALA A 190 -16.39 -2.21 -10.46
CA ALA A 190 -17.47 -1.36 -10.97
C ALA A 190 -17.72 -1.64 -12.47
N CYS A 191 -16.67 -1.73 -13.28
CA CYS A 191 -16.76 -2.13 -14.70
C CYS A 191 -17.38 -3.52 -14.87
N LYS A 192 -17.02 -4.48 -14.01
CA LYS A 192 -17.59 -5.84 -14.01
C LYS A 192 -19.10 -5.84 -13.73
N LYS A 193 -19.55 -5.01 -12.79
CA LYS A 193 -21.00 -4.85 -12.48
C LYS A 193 -21.77 -4.24 -13.66
N ALA A 194 -21.11 -3.39 -14.45
CA ALA A 194 -21.67 -2.75 -15.63
C ALA A 194 -21.87 -3.68 -16.85
N LYS A 195 -21.61 -5.00 -16.76
CA LYS A 195 -21.95 -6.19 -17.61
C LYS A 195 -22.21 -6.08 -19.13
N PHE A 196 -22.81 -5.01 -19.65
CA PHE A 196 -23.34 -4.87 -21.00
C PHE A 196 -22.26 -4.59 -22.07
N LEU A 197 -21.19 -3.85 -21.75
CA LEU A 197 -20.26 -3.32 -22.76
C LEU A 197 -18.85 -3.95 -22.75
N PHE A 198 -18.44 -4.62 -21.66
CA PHE A 198 -17.01 -4.92 -21.45
C PHE A 198 -16.65 -6.41 -21.36
N LYS A 199 -17.43 -7.28 -22.00
CA LYS A 199 -17.57 -8.68 -21.59
C LYS A 199 -16.27 -9.49 -21.39
N ASN A 200 -15.13 -9.14 -22.00
CA ASN A 200 -13.91 -9.95 -21.88
C ASN A 200 -12.65 -9.20 -21.39
N ASN A 201 -12.45 -7.92 -21.72
CA ASN A 201 -11.16 -7.26 -21.46
C ASN A 201 -10.94 -6.91 -19.97
N CYS A 202 -11.95 -6.34 -19.29
CA CYS A 202 -11.81 -5.94 -17.89
C CYS A 202 -11.64 -7.14 -16.96
N MET A 203 -12.27 -8.27 -17.27
CA MET A 203 -12.11 -9.51 -16.50
C MET A 203 -10.71 -10.09 -16.63
N PHE A 204 -10.14 -10.08 -17.84
CA PHE A 204 -8.76 -10.48 -18.06
C PHE A 204 -7.79 -9.59 -17.28
N ILE A 205 -7.97 -8.27 -17.37
CA ILE A 205 -7.12 -7.30 -16.66
C ILE A 205 -7.24 -7.45 -15.14
N LEU A 206 -8.44 -7.70 -14.62
CA LEU A 206 -8.65 -7.98 -13.20
C LEU A 206 -7.85 -9.22 -12.78
N SER A 207 -7.97 -10.33 -13.50
CA SER A 207 -7.20 -11.54 -13.21
C SER A 207 -5.69 -11.30 -13.27
N SER A 208 -5.20 -10.53 -14.25
CA SER A 208 -3.78 -10.17 -14.36
C SER A 208 -3.32 -9.30 -13.18
N LEU A 209 -4.15 -8.37 -12.71
CA LEU A 209 -3.84 -7.57 -11.51
C LEU A 209 -3.80 -8.43 -10.25
N GLU A 210 -4.75 -9.35 -10.10
CA GLU A 210 -4.79 -10.30 -8.98
C GLU A 210 -3.56 -11.22 -8.96
N GLU A 211 -3.08 -11.66 -10.13
CA GLU A 211 -1.83 -12.39 -10.29
C GLU A 211 -0.61 -11.52 -9.95
N TYR A 212 -0.55 -10.28 -10.46
CA TYR A 212 0.51 -9.33 -10.15
C TYR A 212 0.65 -9.10 -8.63
N ILE A 213 -0.46 -8.88 -7.94
CA ILE A 213 -0.48 -8.66 -6.48
C ILE A 213 0.02 -9.90 -5.75
N ARG A 214 -0.37 -11.11 -6.20
CA ARG A 214 0.10 -12.38 -5.61
C ARG A 214 1.61 -12.55 -5.80
N ASP A 215 2.12 -12.34 -7.00
CA ASP A 215 3.54 -12.41 -7.31
C ASP A 215 4.35 -11.42 -6.43
N HIS A 216 3.86 -10.20 -6.24
CA HIS A 216 4.49 -9.21 -5.37
C HIS A 216 4.43 -9.63 -3.90
N SER A 217 3.29 -10.13 -3.42
CA SER A 217 3.14 -10.67 -2.06
C SER A 217 4.14 -11.79 -1.80
N ASP A 218 4.27 -12.75 -2.71
CA ASP A 218 5.18 -13.87 -2.58
C ASP A 218 6.65 -13.40 -2.62
N PHE A 219 6.97 -12.41 -3.47
CA PHE A 219 8.29 -11.76 -3.47
C PHE A 219 8.61 -11.11 -2.12
N VAL A 220 7.69 -10.32 -1.56
CA VAL A 220 7.86 -9.69 -0.25
C VAL A 220 8.08 -10.74 0.83
N GLN A 221 7.28 -11.81 0.84
CA GLN A 221 7.43 -12.89 1.80
C GLN A 221 8.79 -13.59 1.68
N ASN A 222 9.21 -13.93 0.46
CA ASN A 222 10.50 -14.57 0.22
C ASN A 222 11.67 -13.67 0.61
N GLN A 223 11.56 -12.36 0.36
CA GLN A 223 12.59 -11.40 0.77
C GLN A 223 12.68 -11.31 2.30
N MET A 224 11.55 -11.21 3.01
CA MET A 224 11.56 -11.20 4.47
C MET A 224 12.21 -12.48 5.04
N GLU A 225 11.86 -13.64 4.49
CA GLU A 225 12.45 -14.93 4.91
C GLU A 225 13.95 -14.97 4.67
N SER A 226 14.42 -14.57 3.47
CA SER A 226 15.84 -14.53 3.15
C SER A 226 16.60 -13.56 4.08
N CYS A 227 16.10 -12.35 4.30
CA CYS A 227 16.71 -11.38 5.19
C CYS A 227 16.82 -11.93 6.62
N PHE A 228 15.77 -12.59 7.10
CA PHE A 228 15.74 -13.13 8.44
C PHE A 228 16.70 -14.31 8.62
N GLU A 229 16.78 -15.22 7.66
CA GLU A 229 17.77 -16.31 7.72
C GLU A 229 19.21 -15.78 7.65
N ASN A 230 19.48 -14.75 6.84
CA ASN A 230 20.78 -14.07 6.80
C ASN A 230 21.13 -13.46 8.17
N ILE A 231 20.15 -12.82 8.83
CA ILE A 231 20.31 -12.30 10.20
C ILE A 231 20.65 -13.43 11.20
N LYS A 232 19.97 -14.59 11.11
CA LYS A 232 20.21 -15.72 12.04
C LYS A 232 21.59 -16.37 11.85
N GLN A 233 22.04 -16.49 10.60
CA GLN A 233 23.30 -17.17 10.28
C GLN A 233 24.54 -16.32 10.59
N PHE A 234 24.34 -15.07 10.97
CA PHE A 234 25.43 -14.11 11.10
C PHE A 234 26.28 -14.37 12.34
N GLN A 235 27.52 -14.84 12.13
CA GLN A 235 28.53 -15.05 13.17
C GLN A 235 29.81 -14.28 12.80
N ASN A 236 29.98 -13.09 13.39
CA ASN A 236 31.26 -12.35 13.49
C ASN A 236 31.79 -11.45 12.34
N THR A 237 31.06 -11.06 11.29
CA THR A 237 31.66 -10.07 10.33
C THR A 237 30.69 -9.14 9.59
N ASN A 238 30.91 -7.83 9.70
CA ASN A 238 30.24 -6.72 8.98
C ASN A 238 28.87 -6.27 9.51
N GLU A 239 28.88 -5.45 10.57
CA GLU A 239 27.71 -4.75 11.14
C GLU A 239 26.81 -4.11 10.08
N LYS A 240 27.40 -3.63 8.98
CA LYS A 240 26.68 -3.01 7.88
C LYS A 240 25.71 -3.96 7.19
N GLU A 241 26.12 -5.21 6.95
CA GLU A 241 25.27 -6.21 6.28
C GLU A 241 24.06 -6.56 7.13
N ILE A 242 24.23 -6.82 8.43
CA ILE A 242 23.11 -7.07 9.35
C ILE A 242 22.17 -5.86 9.41
N SER A 243 22.75 -4.65 9.45
CA SER A 243 21.98 -3.40 9.46
C SER A 243 21.14 -3.22 8.20
N ASP A 244 21.70 -3.57 7.03
CA ASP A 244 21.00 -3.54 5.76
C ASP A 244 19.90 -4.61 5.68
N GLU A 245 20.18 -5.85 6.07
CA GLU A 245 19.17 -6.94 6.10
C GLU A 245 18.03 -6.63 7.08
N THR A 246 18.36 -6.11 8.26
CA THR A 246 17.36 -5.69 9.26
C THR A 246 16.52 -4.53 8.76
N ARG A 247 17.12 -3.58 8.03
CA ARG A 247 16.40 -2.47 7.39
C ARG A 247 15.43 -2.98 6.32
N ILE A 248 15.87 -3.89 5.47
CA ILE A 248 15.00 -4.48 4.43
C ILE A 248 13.83 -5.22 5.07
N LEU A 249 14.10 -6.09 6.07
CA LEU A 249 13.05 -6.81 6.80
C LEU A 249 12.05 -5.86 7.47
N SER A 250 12.54 -4.82 8.16
CA SER A 250 11.70 -3.80 8.79
C SER A 250 10.81 -3.10 7.78
N ASN A 251 11.35 -2.71 6.62
CA ASN A 251 10.59 -2.03 5.57
C ASN A 251 9.49 -2.93 5.02
N ARG A 252 9.78 -4.21 4.78
CA ARG A 252 8.77 -5.17 4.29
C ARG A 252 7.69 -5.49 5.32
N LEU A 253 8.04 -5.60 6.60
CA LEU A 253 7.04 -5.75 7.65
C LEU A 253 6.14 -4.51 7.75
N HIS A 254 6.70 -3.31 7.57
CA HIS A 254 5.92 -2.07 7.54
C HIS A 254 4.98 -2.03 6.34
N GLU A 255 5.48 -2.39 5.15
CA GLU A 255 4.69 -2.52 3.93
C GLU A 255 3.49 -3.46 4.13
N VAL A 256 3.72 -4.67 4.67
CA VAL A 256 2.64 -5.64 4.95
C VAL A 256 1.64 -5.08 5.97
N SER A 257 2.12 -4.37 6.99
CA SER A 257 1.27 -3.71 8.00
C SER A 257 0.40 -2.61 7.40
N GLU A 258 0.97 -1.79 6.52
CA GLU A 258 0.26 -0.72 5.83
C GLU A 258 -0.82 -1.28 4.92
N VAL A 259 -0.49 -2.32 4.12
CA VAL A 259 -1.44 -2.98 3.22
C VAL A 259 -2.61 -3.60 3.99
N LYS A 260 -2.33 -4.30 5.09
CA LYS A 260 -3.37 -4.90 5.94
C LYS A 260 -4.33 -3.85 6.50
N THR A 261 -3.83 -2.65 6.80
CA THR A 261 -4.61 -1.58 7.45
C THR A 261 -5.38 -0.73 6.43
N ASN A 262 -4.73 -0.34 5.33
CA ASN A 262 -5.24 0.68 4.40
C ASN A 262 -5.81 0.08 3.11
N CYS A 263 -5.36 -1.11 2.69
CA CYS A 263 -5.68 -1.71 1.39
C CYS A 263 -6.23 -3.13 1.58
N SER A 264 -7.40 -3.23 2.23
CA SER A 264 -7.99 -4.51 2.62
C SER A 264 -8.27 -5.45 1.45
N ARG A 265 -8.64 -4.90 0.28
CA ARG A 265 -8.89 -5.70 -0.92
C ARG A 265 -7.59 -6.25 -1.48
N VAL A 266 -6.53 -5.45 -1.56
CA VAL A 266 -5.20 -5.91 -1.95
C VAL A 266 -4.69 -6.98 -0.98
N PHE A 267 -4.81 -6.77 0.34
CA PHE A 267 -4.42 -7.77 1.34
C PHE A 267 -5.19 -9.10 1.20
N SER A 268 -6.41 -9.07 0.64
CA SER A 268 -7.19 -10.28 0.37
C SER A 268 -6.55 -11.22 -0.66
N PHE A 269 -5.53 -10.77 -1.41
CA PHE A 269 -4.75 -11.61 -2.33
C PHE A 269 -3.45 -12.16 -1.73
N PHE A 270 -3.06 -11.75 -0.52
CA PHE A 270 -1.87 -12.31 0.15
C PHE A 270 -2.10 -13.78 0.52
N SER A 271 -1.10 -14.62 0.27
CA SER A 271 -1.16 -16.07 0.51
C SER A 271 -1.38 -16.41 2.00
N LYS A 272 -0.82 -15.63 2.92
CA LYS A 272 -0.96 -15.79 4.39
C LYS A 272 -1.71 -14.61 4.99
N LYS A 273 -2.88 -14.85 5.60
CA LYS A 273 -3.71 -13.80 6.24
C LYS A 273 -3.21 -13.38 7.61
N ASP A 274 -2.49 -14.28 8.26
CA ASP A 274 -1.88 -14.16 9.58
C ASP A 274 -0.37 -13.85 9.49
N ILE A 275 0.08 -13.30 8.35
CA ILE A 275 1.51 -13.08 8.08
C ILE A 275 2.19 -12.23 9.17
N LEU A 276 1.54 -11.17 9.68
CA LEU A 276 2.12 -10.32 10.73
C LEU A 276 2.19 -11.06 12.07
N GLU A 277 1.16 -11.84 12.39
CA GLU A 277 1.11 -12.66 13.59
C GLU A 277 2.19 -13.75 13.56
N HIS A 278 2.39 -14.39 12.40
CA HIS A 278 3.46 -15.35 12.17
C HIS A 278 4.85 -14.71 12.36
N TRP A 279 5.08 -13.54 11.77
CA TRP A 279 6.34 -12.81 11.93
C TRP A 279 6.55 -12.35 13.37
N GLN A 280 5.51 -11.90 14.06
CA GLN A 280 5.59 -11.56 15.48
C GLN A 280 6.07 -12.77 16.31
N GLN A 281 5.53 -13.97 16.06
CA GLN A 281 5.96 -15.20 16.73
C GLN A 281 7.41 -15.57 16.38
N LYS A 282 7.78 -15.46 15.11
CA LYS A 282 9.14 -15.77 14.62
C LYS A 282 10.19 -14.85 15.23
N LEU A 283 9.92 -13.54 15.28
CA LEU A 283 10.77 -12.55 15.94
C LEU A 283 10.86 -12.79 17.45
N SER A 284 9.74 -13.10 18.11
CA SER A 284 9.71 -13.38 19.56
C SER A 284 10.54 -14.62 19.93
N SER A 285 10.49 -15.65 19.08
CA SER A 285 11.26 -16.89 19.26
C SER A 285 12.76 -16.62 19.14
N HIS A 286 13.17 -15.91 18.08
CA HIS A 286 14.58 -15.54 17.89
C HIS A 286 15.11 -14.62 19.00
N ARG A 287 14.30 -13.67 19.46
CA ARG A 287 14.61 -12.83 20.62
C ARG A 287 14.94 -13.68 21.86
N THR A 288 14.16 -14.72 22.12
CA THR A 288 14.35 -15.64 23.24
C THR A 288 15.63 -16.46 23.09
N GLU A 289 15.89 -17.01 21.90
CA GLU A 289 17.15 -17.69 21.57
C GLU A 289 18.37 -16.79 21.83
N LEU A 290 18.28 -15.51 21.44
CA LEU A 290 19.34 -14.53 21.61
C LEU A 290 19.56 -14.19 23.09
N ALA A 291 18.49 -14.00 23.86
CA ALA A 291 18.58 -13.80 25.32
C ALA A 291 19.28 -14.98 26.01
N GLU A 292 18.92 -16.21 25.68
CA GLU A 292 19.56 -17.41 26.23
C GLU A 292 21.03 -17.52 25.85
N LYS A 293 21.38 -17.21 24.58
CA LYS A 293 22.76 -17.18 24.10
C LYS A 293 23.58 -16.17 24.88
N MET A 294 23.07 -14.94 25.05
CA MET A 294 23.75 -13.89 25.81
C MET A 294 23.90 -14.25 27.29
N GLU A 295 22.89 -14.90 27.88
CA GLU A 295 22.98 -15.42 29.25
C GLU A 295 24.10 -16.45 29.39
N LYS A 296 24.24 -17.38 28.42
CA LYS A 296 25.34 -18.35 28.40
C LYS A 296 26.70 -17.68 28.26
N LEU A 297 26.84 -16.72 27.35
CA LEU A 297 28.08 -15.94 27.16
C LEU A 297 28.47 -15.15 28.42
N ARG A 298 27.49 -14.60 29.14
CA ARG A 298 27.69 -13.93 30.42
C ARG A 298 28.29 -14.88 31.44
N HIS A 299 27.68 -16.06 31.65
CA HIS A 299 28.15 -17.04 32.62
C HIS A 299 29.53 -17.61 32.26
N ALA A 300 29.80 -17.80 30.96
CA ALA A 300 31.10 -18.24 30.47
C ALA A 300 32.18 -17.14 30.53
N GLY A 301 31.83 -15.91 30.89
CA GLY A 301 32.76 -14.79 30.95
C GLY A 301 33.28 -14.32 29.60
N GLN A 302 32.65 -14.71 28.49
CA GLN A 302 33.08 -14.40 27.11
C GLN A 302 32.66 -12.97 26.70
N VAL A 303 33.37 -11.98 27.24
CA VAL A 303 33.05 -10.54 27.10
C VAL A 303 32.99 -10.08 25.64
N VAL A 304 33.98 -10.47 24.83
CA VAL A 304 34.06 -10.07 23.41
C VAL A 304 32.87 -10.62 22.62
N ALA A 305 32.54 -11.90 22.81
CA ALA A 305 31.37 -12.51 22.17
C ALA A 305 30.07 -11.84 22.63
N LEU A 306 29.93 -11.56 23.93
CA LEU A 306 28.75 -10.86 24.46
C LEU A 306 28.59 -9.45 23.87
N LYS A 307 29.70 -8.72 23.69
CA LYS A 307 29.72 -7.40 23.04
C LYS A 307 29.29 -7.48 21.58
N ASN A 308 29.76 -8.48 20.84
CA ASN A 308 29.32 -8.71 19.45
C ASN A 308 27.81 -8.99 19.37
N GLU A 309 27.27 -9.85 20.24
CA GLU A 309 25.82 -10.10 20.29
C GLU A 309 25.04 -8.83 20.65
N LEU A 310 25.54 -8.00 21.57
CA LEU A 310 24.90 -6.72 21.91
C LEU A 310 24.78 -5.77 20.72
N LEU A 311 25.78 -5.73 19.83
CA LEU A 311 25.70 -4.94 18.61
C LEU A 311 24.58 -5.45 17.69
N ILE A 312 24.46 -6.78 17.55
CA ILE A 312 23.37 -7.40 16.79
C ILE A 312 22.01 -7.03 17.40
N VAL A 313 21.83 -7.20 18.72
CA VAL A 313 20.58 -6.82 19.40
C VAL A 313 20.26 -5.35 19.19
N LYS A 314 21.26 -4.46 19.24
CA LYS A 314 21.09 -3.02 18.99
C LYS A 314 20.58 -2.75 17.59
N ILE A 315 21.04 -3.49 16.58
CA ILE A 315 20.54 -3.35 15.20
C ILE A 315 19.09 -3.88 15.10
N LEU A 316 18.82 -5.03 15.72
CA LEU A 316 17.51 -5.69 15.71
C LEU A 316 16.41 -4.91 16.43
N ASN A 317 16.76 -3.94 17.28
CA ASN A 317 15.78 -3.06 17.93
C ASN A 317 14.86 -2.32 16.94
N ARG A 318 15.25 -2.19 15.67
CA ARG A 318 14.39 -1.65 14.60
C ARG A 318 13.12 -2.46 14.40
N LEU A 319 13.16 -3.75 14.76
CA LEU A 319 12.04 -4.67 14.65
C LEU A 319 11.12 -4.63 15.89
N ASP A 320 11.44 -3.84 16.92
CA ASP A 320 10.68 -3.76 18.16
C ASP A 320 9.24 -3.26 17.97
N PHE A 321 8.98 -2.50 16.91
CA PHE A 321 7.62 -2.06 16.54
C PHE A 321 6.68 -3.24 16.26
N PHE A 322 7.23 -4.37 15.80
CA PHE A 322 6.47 -5.57 15.44
C PHE A 322 6.35 -6.57 16.61
N LEU A 323 6.84 -6.22 17.80
CA LEU A 323 6.75 -7.01 19.03
C LEU A 323 5.78 -6.36 20.02
N LYS A 324 4.90 -7.15 20.65
CA LYS A 324 3.89 -6.63 21.58
C LYS A 324 4.38 -6.46 23.02
N ASN A 325 5.18 -7.41 23.50
CA ASN A 325 5.56 -7.49 24.91
C ASN A 325 7.04 -7.16 25.06
N GLU A 326 7.86 -8.20 25.02
CA GLU A 326 9.28 -8.09 25.28
C GLU A 326 10.03 -7.75 23.99
N LYS A 327 10.94 -6.79 24.08
CA LYS A 327 11.63 -6.17 22.95
C LYS A 327 13.12 -6.54 22.91
N TYR A 328 13.76 -6.32 21.77
CA TYR A 328 15.22 -6.43 21.66
C TYR A 328 15.92 -5.35 22.49
N ILE A 329 15.35 -4.14 22.59
CA ILE A 329 15.92 -3.09 23.45
C ILE A 329 16.02 -3.52 24.92
N ASP A 330 15.08 -4.34 25.42
CA ASP A 330 15.12 -4.83 26.80
C ASP A 330 16.33 -5.75 27.05
N ILE A 331 16.64 -6.61 26.08
CA ILE A 331 17.84 -7.46 26.10
C ILE A 331 19.08 -6.58 26.06
N TYR A 332 19.11 -5.59 25.17
CA TYR A 332 20.23 -4.68 25.02
C TYR A 332 20.54 -3.98 26.35
N THR A 333 19.55 -3.33 26.97
CA THR A 333 19.72 -2.61 28.24
C THR A 333 20.18 -3.55 29.36
N LYS A 334 19.61 -4.76 29.45
CA LYS A 334 20.00 -5.76 30.47
C LYS A 334 21.47 -6.12 30.36
N TYR A 335 21.95 -6.58 29.20
CA TYR A 335 23.33 -7.07 29.07
C TYR A 335 24.36 -5.94 28.94
N GLN A 336 23.97 -4.77 28.46
CA GLN A 336 24.82 -3.59 28.46
C GLN A 336 25.19 -3.17 29.90
N SER A 337 24.21 -3.15 30.82
CA SER A 337 24.49 -2.84 32.23
C SER A 337 25.49 -3.83 32.87
N VAL A 338 25.39 -5.10 32.51
CA VAL A 338 26.32 -6.14 32.96
C VAL A 338 27.72 -5.90 32.43
N LEU A 339 27.87 -5.55 31.14
CA LEU A 339 29.18 -5.23 30.57
C LEU A 339 29.84 -4.04 31.27
N PHE A 340 29.11 -2.94 31.47
CA PHE A 340 29.65 -1.77 32.15
C PHE A 340 30.07 -2.08 33.59
N SER A 341 29.23 -2.79 34.35
CA SER A 341 29.59 -3.19 35.73
C SER A 341 30.87 -4.04 35.80
N LYS A 342 31.14 -4.84 34.77
CA LYS A 342 32.36 -5.65 34.69
C LYS A 342 33.59 -4.79 34.37
N ILE A 343 33.46 -3.83 33.45
CA ILE A 343 34.52 -2.86 33.12
C ILE A 343 34.85 -2.00 34.35
N ASP A 344 33.83 -1.52 35.06
CA ASP A 344 33.99 -0.75 36.30
C ASP A 344 34.73 -1.55 37.38
N ASN A 345 34.37 -2.83 37.57
CA ASN A 345 35.06 -3.71 38.51
C ASN A 345 36.53 -3.95 38.12
N VAL A 346 36.82 -4.15 36.83
CA VAL A 346 38.22 -4.26 36.37
C VAL A 346 38.98 -2.96 36.64
N SER A 347 38.38 -1.80 36.35
CA SER A 347 38.98 -0.50 36.64
C SER A 347 39.26 -0.31 38.13
N LYS A 348 38.33 -0.72 39.00
CA LYS A 348 38.50 -0.67 40.46
C LYS A 348 39.62 -1.60 40.93
N ASN A 349 39.69 -2.82 40.39
CA ASN A 349 40.76 -3.76 40.68
C ASN A 349 42.14 -3.23 40.28
N VAL A 350 42.24 -2.47 39.18
CA VAL A 350 43.47 -1.78 38.80
C VAL A 350 43.88 -0.78 39.89
N SER A 351 42.97 0.10 40.31
CA SER A 351 43.24 1.08 41.37
C SER A 351 43.70 0.43 42.68
N GLU A 352 43.00 -0.60 43.15
CA GLU A 352 43.38 -1.32 44.38
C GLU A 352 44.75 -2.03 44.25
N SER A 353 45.08 -2.53 43.05
CA SER A 353 46.36 -3.22 42.81
C SER A 353 47.52 -2.22 42.75
N ILE A 354 47.28 -0.99 42.26
CA ILE A 354 48.26 0.11 42.29
C ILE A 354 48.59 0.46 43.74
N GLU A 355 47.57 0.65 44.60
CA GLU A 355 47.76 0.97 46.03
C GLU A 355 48.53 -0.14 46.78
N LYS A 356 48.32 -1.39 46.40
CA LYS A 356 49.00 -2.57 46.98
C LYS A 356 50.35 -2.87 46.33
N HIS A 357 50.81 -2.06 45.37
CA HIS A 357 52.07 -2.26 44.64
C HIS A 357 52.15 -3.60 43.87
N GLN A 358 51.00 -4.16 43.46
CA GLN A 358 50.87 -5.42 42.73
C GLN A 358 50.91 -5.18 41.20
N TYR A 359 52.05 -4.72 40.70
CA TYR A 359 52.17 -4.23 39.31
C TYR A 359 51.97 -5.31 38.23
N ASP A 360 52.25 -6.58 38.54
CA ASP A 360 51.95 -7.72 37.65
C ASP A 360 50.43 -7.85 37.41
N ARG A 361 49.63 -7.58 38.44
CA ARG A 361 48.17 -7.62 38.38
C ARG A 361 47.63 -6.40 37.65
N VAL A 362 48.20 -5.22 37.89
CA VAL A 362 47.88 -4.00 37.13
C VAL A 362 48.07 -4.21 35.64
N ALA A 363 49.20 -4.77 35.20
CA ALA A 363 49.47 -5.03 33.79
C ALA A 363 48.43 -5.96 33.15
N ARG A 364 48.05 -7.03 33.85
CA ARG A 364 47.00 -7.97 33.41
C ARG A 364 45.65 -7.29 33.28
N GLU A 365 45.21 -6.57 34.30
CA GLU A 365 43.89 -5.92 34.31
C GLU A 365 43.81 -4.74 33.32
N MET A 366 44.88 -3.98 33.13
CA MET A 366 44.93 -2.96 32.08
C MET A 366 44.90 -3.58 30.67
N THR A 367 45.45 -4.77 30.50
CA THR A 367 45.31 -5.53 29.25
C THR A 367 43.84 -5.96 29.03
N ASN A 368 43.12 -6.33 30.10
CA ASN A 368 41.68 -6.62 30.05
C ASN A 368 40.84 -5.37 29.70
N LEU A 369 41.19 -4.19 30.21
CA LEU A 369 40.54 -2.93 29.82
C LEU A 369 40.79 -2.63 28.34
N LYS A 370 42.03 -2.79 27.87
CA LYS A 370 42.39 -2.59 26.47
C LYS A 370 41.63 -3.52 25.51
N SER A 371 41.43 -4.78 25.90
CA SER A 371 40.68 -5.75 25.09
C SER A 371 39.16 -5.53 25.12
N SER A 372 38.65 -4.61 25.96
CA SER A 372 37.22 -4.25 26.02
C SER A 372 36.80 -3.22 24.96
N GLY A 373 37.75 -2.69 24.15
CA GLY A 373 37.51 -1.72 23.08
C GLY A 373 37.21 -0.31 23.59
N ASP A 374 36.46 0.48 22.83
CA ASP A 374 36.16 1.90 23.12
C ASP A 374 35.69 2.16 24.55
N ASP A 375 34.77 1.31 25.08
CA ASP A 375 34.25 1.43 26.44
C ASP A 375 35.34 1.23 27.51
N GLY A 376 36.36 0.43 27.23
CA GLY A 376 37.49 0.19 28.11
C GLY A 376 38.61 1.22 27.97
N GLU A 377 38.67 1.97 26.87
CA GLU A 377 39.76 2.90 26.57
C GLU A 377 39.76 4.10 27.52
N HIS A 378 38.59 4.63 27.86
CA HIS A 378 38.47 5.69 28.87
C HIS A 378 38.99 5.22 30.25
N HIS A 379 38.57 4.03 30.70
CA HIS A 379 39.04 3.45 31.97
C HIS A 379 40.51 3.08 31.94
N LEU A 380 41.02 2.65 30.78
CA LEU A 380 42.43 2.38 30.56
C LEU A 380 43.26 3.65 30.72
N GLU A 381 42.80 4.77 30.15
CA GLU A 381 43.51 6.05 30.24
C GLU A 381 43.50 6.60 31.68
N GLN A 382 42.37 6.52 32.37
CA GLN A 382 42.28 6.83 33.80
C GLN A 382 43.23 5.94 34.62
N SER A 383 43.30 4.65 34.31
CA SER A 383 44.18 3.68 34.96
C SER A 383 45.66 4.01 34.74
N LYS A 384 46.06 4.43 33.52
CA LYS A 384 47.44 4.89 33.24
C LYS A 384 47.79 6.12 34.07
N GLN A 385 46.88 7.09 34.15
CA GLN A 385 47.09 8.30 34.96
C GLN A 385 47.20 7.98 36.46
N ALA A 386 46.39 7.04 36.96
CA ALA A 386 46.47 6.56 38.33
C ALA A 386 47.79 5.84 38.60
N LEU A 387 48.24 4.98 37.68
CA LEU A 387 49.51 4.27 37.80
C LEU A 387 50.70 5.23 37.84
N ASN A 388 50.75 6.22 36.94
CA ASN A 388 51.81 7.23 36.95
C ASN A 388 51.86 8.01 38.26
N ARG A 389 50.70 8.39 38.81
CA ARG A 389 50.62 9.05 40.12
C ARG A 389 51.12 8.15 41.24
N GLY A 390 50.67 6.88 41.28
CA GLY A 390 51.11 5.90 42.27
C GLY A 390 52.62 5.63 42.23
N LEU A 391 53.20 5.48 41.04
CA LEU A 391 54.64 5.29 40.86
C LEU A 391 55.45 6.51 41.33
N ASN A 392 54.99 7.73 41.05
CA ASN A 392 55.66 8.95 41.54
C ASN A 392 55.65 9.01 43.08
N ILE A 393 54.50 8.71 43.70
CA ILE A 393 54.40 8.66 45.17
C ILE A 393 55.36 7.59 45.73
N PHE A 394 55.36 6.40 45.16
CA PHE A 394 56.24 5.31 45.59
C PHE A 394 57.73 5.67 45.47
N ILE A 395 58.14 6.36 44.40
CA ILE A 395 59.52 6.84 44.22
C ILE A 395 59.88 7.84 45.32
N GLU A 396 59.01 8.81 45.60
CA GLU A 396 59.26 9.82 46.64
C GLU A 396 59.30 9.21 48.04
N ASP A 397 58.38 8.28 48.36
CA ASP A 397 58.38 7.55 49.63
C ASP A 397 59.65 6.70 49.79
N THR A 398 60.08 6.01 48.73
CA THR A 398 61.30 5.21 48.74
C THR A 398 62.53 6.09 48.93
N LYS A 399 62.61 7.25 48.26
CA LYS A 399 63.68 8.23 48.48
C LYS A 399 63.69 8.70 49.93
N HIS A 400 62.53 9.03 50.49
CA HIS A 400 62.42 9.47 51.87
C HIS A 400 62.88 8.40 52.86
N GLN A 401 62.45 7.14 52.67
CA GLN A 401 62.91 6.01 53.48
C GLN A 401 64.41 5.76 53.34
N ALA A 402 64.97 5.87 52.13
CA ALA A 402 66.41 5.76 51.92
C ALA A 402 67.20 6.86 52.64
N ILE A 403 66.70 8.10 52.63
CA ILE A 403 67.27 9.21 53.40
C ILE A 403 67.19 8.93 54.90
N MET A 404 66.05 8.46 55.40
CA MET A 404 65.87 8.10 56.82
C MET A 404 66.78 6.95 57.25
N LEU A 405 66.93 5.92 56.43
CA LEU A 405 67.90 4.84 56.66
C LEU A 405 69.33 5.38 56.67
N GLY A 406 69.70 6.23 55.71
CA GLY A 406 71.00 6.89 55.69
C GLY A 406 71.28 7.74 56.93
N ASN A 407 70.26 8.37 57.50
CA ASN A 407 70.37 9.19 58.72
C ASN A 407 70.34 8.37 60.03
N ASN A 408 69.74 7.18 60.02
CA ASN A 408 69.64 6.28 61.18
C ASN A 408 70.80 5.29 61.30
N ILE A 409 71.69 5.23 60.31
CA ILE A 409 72.92 4.45 60.42
C ILE A 409 74.01 5.39 60.93
N GLU A 410 74.43 5.20 62.19
CA GLU A 410 75.59 5.93 62.72
C GLU A 410 76.83 5.62 61.88
N THR A 411 77.61 6.65 61.52
CA THR A 411 78.83 6.53 60.72
C THR A 411 79.79 5.47 61.27
N LYS A 412 79.81 5.31 62.61
CA LYS A 412 80.60 4.30 63.34
C LYS A 412 80.23 2.84 63.04
N THR A 413 78.98 2.58 62.64
CA THR A 413 78.52 1.23 62.25
C THR A 413 78.90 0.87 60.82
N ILE A 414 79.17 1.85 59.96
CA ILE A 414 79.51 1.66 58.54
C ILE A 414 81.03 1.63 58.31
N GLU A 415 81.81 2.30 59.15
CA GLU A 415 83.28 2.33 59.08
C GLU A 415 83.94 0.94 58.96
N PRO A 416 83.58 -0.07 59.78
CA PRO A 416 84.19 -1.40 59.69
C PRO A 416 83.84 -2.13 58.37
N ILE A 417 82.64 -1.89 57.84
CA ILE A 417 82.16 -2.52 56.60
C ILE A 417 82.82 -1.88 55.38
N VAL A 418 83.00 -0.56 55.39
CA VAL A 418 83.73 0.17 54.35
C VAL A 418 85.22 -0.14 54.38
N GLU A 419 85.84 -0.33 55.56
CA GLU A 419 87.21 -0.82 55.66
C GLU A 419 87.36 -2.24 55.11
N ASN A 420 86.43 -3.16 55.42
CA ASN A 420 86.44 -4.51 54.87
C ASN A 420 86.25 -4.55 53.34
N LEU A 421 85.33 -3.73 52.80
CA LEU A 421 85.15 -3.63 51.35
C LEU A 421 86.37 -3.02 50.65
N LYS A 422 87.04 -2.03 51.26
CA LYS A 422 88.31 -1.48 50.75
C LYS A 422 89.47 -2.47 50.82
N ARG A 423 89.45 -3.42 51.77
CA ARG A 423 90.43 -4.51 51.88
C ARG A 423 90.21 -5.54 50.77
N ILE A 424 88.97 -5.96 50.56
CA ILE A 424 88.58 -6.89 49.48
C ILE A 424 88.84 -6.31 48.09
N GLN A 425 88.80 -4.98 47.93
CA GLN A 425 89.13 -4.31 46.66
C GLN A 425 90.65 -4.18 46.40
N LYS A 426 91.49 -4.48 47.39
CA LYS A 426 92.96 -4.42 47.28
C LYS A 426 93.62 -5.81 47.17
N GLU A 427 92.85 -6.87 47.28
CA GLU A 427 93.18 -8.23 46.84
C GLU A 427 92.59 -8.45 45.45
#